data_AF-A0AAV6W6V7-F1
#
_entry.id   AF-A0AAV6W6V7-F1
#
_cell.length_a   1.000
_cell.length_b   1.000
_cell.length_c   1.000
_cell.angle_alpha   90.00
_cell.angle_beta   90.00
_cell.angle_gamma   90.00
#
_symmetry.space_group_name_H-M   'P 1'
#
loop_
_entity.id
_entity.type
_entity.pdbx_description
1 polymer ?
#
loop_
_entity_poly.entity_id
_entity_poly.type
_entity_poly.pdbx_seq_one_letter_code
_entity_poly.pdbx_strand_id
1 'polypeptide(L)'
;MASKLEVEVEVKSNAEKIWESIKDSATVLPKALPDKYESIEEKLGLVDEANKTLSHSVVDGAMLKFYNYFKATPTVTPKGNGSLVKWSCEFDKASDEVPNSDFIKDFAVKNFQDLDAYLLGVP
;
A
#
# COMPACT_ATOMS: atom_id res chain seq x y z
N MET A 1 -18.89 -9.17 7.76
CA MET A 1 -18.76 -7.78 7.27
C MET A 1 -17.28 -7.53 7.07
N ALA A 2 -16.87 -6.97 5.93
CA ALA A 2 -15.47 -6.65 5.71
C ALA A 2 -14.98 -5.62 6.76
N SER A 3 -13.84 -5.88 7.36
CA SER A 3 -13.17 -4.95 8.27
C SER A 3 -12.48 -3.85 7.47
N LYS A 4 -12.40 -2.64 8.02
CA LYS A 4 -11.73 -1.49 7.40
C LYS A 4 -10.62 -0.95 8.30
N LEU A 5 -9.51 -0.56 7.69
CA LEU A 5 -8.37 0.11 8.31
C LEU A 5 -8.03 1.37 7.55
N GLU A 6 -7.47 2.35 8.25
CA GLU A 6 -6.91 3.55 7.65
C GLU A 6 -5.68 4.00 8.43
N VAL A 7 -4.64 4.44 7.69
CA VAL A 7 -3.44 5.06 8.23
C VAL A 7 -3.03 6.23 7.36
N GLU A 8 -2.37 7.21 7.96
CA GLU A 8 -1.79 8.35 7.28
C GLU A 8 -0.27 8.34 7.47
N VAL A 9 0.47 8.50 6.37
CA VAL A 9 1.93 8.49 6.36
C VAL A 9 2.43 9.75 5.68
N GLU A 10 3.18 10.56 6.41
CA GLU A 10 3.91 11.69 5.84
C GLU A 10 5.23 11.20 5.24
N VAL A 11 5.47 11.58 3.98
CA VAL A 11 6.67 11.24 3.23
C VAL A 11 7.31 12.50 2.67
N LYS A 12 8.64 12.50 2.55
CA LYS A 12 9.40 13.68 2.12
C LYS A 12 9.42 13.83 0.59
N SER A 13 9.21 12.74 -0.14
CA SER A 13 9.03 12.75 -1.58
C SER A 13 7.75 13.49 -1.97
N ASN A 14 7.81 14.20 -3.11
CA ASN A 14 6.64 14.93 -3.61
C ASN A 14 5.55 13.96 -4.08
N ALA A 15 4.32 14.47 -4.11
CA ALA A 15 3.13 13.68 -4.42
C ALA A 15 3.18 12.99 -5.79
N GLU A 16 3.80 13.62 -6.80
CA GLU A 16 3.91 13.05 -8.14
C GLU A 16 4.81 11.83 -8.15
N LYS A 17 6.00 11.92 -7.55
CA LYS A 17 6.94 10.79 -7.47
C LYS A 17 6.32 9.60 -6.75
N ILE A 18 5.62 9.86 -5.64
CA ILE A 18 4.94 8.82 -4.87
C ILE A 18 3.80 8.21 -5.69
N TRP A 19 2.99 9.04 -6.36
CA TRP A 19 1.89 8.59 -7.20
C TRP A 19 2.35 7.71 -8.36
N GLU A 20 3.36 8.12 -9.12
CA GLU A 20 3.93 7.32 -10.20
C GLU A 20 4.49 5.99 -9.69
N SER A 21 5.13 5.99 -8.53
CA SER A 21 5.66 4.77 -7.91
C SER A 21 4.56 3.80 -7.45
N ILE A 22 3.42 4.32 -6.99
CA ILE A 22 2.25 3.52 -6.61
C ILE A 22 1.60 2.91 -7.86
N LYS A 23 1.52 3.66 -8.97
CA LYS A 23 0.99 3.14 -10.24
C LYS A 23 1.86 2.03 -10.83
N ASP A 24 3.18 2.15 -10.70
CA ASP A 24 4.15 1.14 -11.14
C ASP A 24 4.59 0.20 -10.00
N SER A 25 3.73 0.01 -8.99
CA SER A 25 4.06 -0.76 -7.79
C SER A 25 4.48 -2.20 -8.08
N ALA A 26 3.86 -2.85 -9.08
CA ALA A 26 4.26 -4.18 -9.55
C ALA A 26 5.73 -4.26 -10.01
N THR A 27 6.32 -3.15 -10.46
CA THR A 27 7.72 -3.06 -10.89
C THR A 27 8.61 -2.46 -9.79
N VAL A 28 8.10 -1.46 -9.07
CA VAL A 28 8.85 -0.69 -8.07
C VAL A 28 9.00 -1.48 -6.78
N LEU A 29 7.95 -2.13 -6.27
CA LEU A 29 7.98 -2.80 -4.98
C LEU A 29 8.92 -4.01 -4.94
N PRO A 30 8.99 -4.90 -5.96
CA PRO A 30 9.98 -5.98 -5.95
C PRO A 30 11.43 -5.48 -5.94
N LYS A 31 11.70 -4.28 -6.48
CA LYS A 31 13.03 -3.66 -6.49
C LYS A 31 13.33 -2.93 -5.18
N ALA A 32 12.35 -2.19 -4.67
CA ALA A 32 12.49 -1.43 -3.44
C ALA A 32 12.47 -2.32 -2.18
N LEU A 33 11.74 -3.45 -2.23
CA LEU A 33 11.42 -4.30 -1.09
C LEU A 33 11.50 -5.81 -1.43
N PRO A 34 12.64 -6.30 -1.95
CA PRO A 34 12.78 -7.67 -2.45
C PRO A 34 12.49 -8.74 -1.38
N ASP A 35 12.77 -8.46 -0.11
CA ASP A 35 12.60 -9.40 1.00
C ASP A 35 11.16 -9.45 1.55
N LYS A 36 10.29 -8.50 1.17
CA LYS A 36 8.94 -8.37 1.75
C LYS A 36 7.82 -8.85 0.83
N TYR A 37 8.07 -8.92 -0.47
CA TYR A 37 7.07 -9.29 -1.46
C TYR A 37 7.29 -10.74 -1.91
N GLU A 38 6.73 -11.71 -1.16
CA GLU A 38 6.41 -13.01 -1.76
C GLU A 38 5.36 -12.80 -2.86
N SER A 39 5.40 -13.62 -3.92
CA SER A 39 4.53 -13.52 -5.09
C SER A 39 3.05 -13.31 -4.71
N ILE A 40 2.57 -12.07 -4.84
CA ILE A 40 1.14 -11.74 -4.81
C ILE A 40 0.72 -11.35 -6.23
N GLU A 41 -0.45 -11.81 -6.64
CA GLU A 41 -1.11 -11.31 -7.84
C GLU A 41 -2.20 -10.34 -7.39
N GLU A 42 -2.19 -9.17 -8.01
CA GLU A 42 -3.16 -8.12 -7.72
C GLU A 42 -3.94 -7.74 -8.97
N LYS A 43 -5.19 -7.35 -8.73
CA LYS A 43 -6.07 -6.77 -9.74
C LYS A 43 -6.21 -5.28 -9.47
N LEU A 44 -5.84 -4.47 -10.46
CA LEU A 44 -6.10 -3.04 -10.44
C LEU A 44 -7.61 -2.80 -10.52
N GLY A 45 -8.10 -1.94 -9.64
CA GLY A 45 -9.48 -1.48 -9.56
C GLY A 45 -9.63 -0.06 -10.09
N LEU A 46 -10.32 0.79 -9.32
CA LEU A 46 -10.44 2.23 -9.60
C LEU A 46 -9.05 2.85 -9.77
N VAL A 47 -8.90 3.72 -10.77
CA VAL A 47 -7.76 4.62 -10.93
C VAL A 47 -8.32 6.02 -11.17
N ASP A 48 -7.89 6.98 -10.38
CA ASP A 48 -8.25 8.38 -10.50
C ASP A 48 -6.97 9.22 -10.43
N GLU A 49 -6.51 9.65 -11.61
CA GLU A 49 -5.31 10.45 -11.79
C GLU A 49 -5.44 11.86 -11.19
N ALA A 50 -6.66 12.43 -11.19
CA ALA A 50 -6.90 13.78 -10.70
C ALA A 50 -6.80 13.82 -9.17
N ASN A 51 -7.35 12.80 -8.50
CA ASN A 51 -7.30 12.66 -7.05
C ASN A 51 -6.11 11.84 -6.55
N LYS A 52 -5.23 11.37 -7.45
CA LYS A 52 -4.06 10.53 -7.16
C LYS A 52 -4.39 9.38 -6.22
N THR A 53 -5.42 8.63 -6.61
CA THR A 53 -5.88 7.46 -5.87
C THR A 53 -6.09 6.30 -6.82
N LEU A 54 -5.73 5.11 -6.36
CA LEU A 54 -6.11 3.86 -7.03
C LEU A 54 -6.55 2.85 -6.00
N SER A 55 -7.16 1.76 -6.46
CA SER A 55 -7.38 0.58 -5.63
C SER A 55 -6.76 -0.65 -6.28
N HIS A 56 -6.21 -1.54 -5.46
CA HIS A 56 -5.76 -2.86 -5.87
C HIS A 56 -6.38 -3.89 -4.94
N SER A 57 -6.73 -5.05 -5.49
CA SER A 57 -7.22 -6.19 -4.71
C SER A 57 -6.32 -7.39 -4.93
N VAL A 58 -5.96 -8.10 -3.87
CA VAL A 58 -5.17 -9.34 -3.99
C VAL A 58 -6.08 -10.43 -4.54
N VAL A 59 -5.64 -11.11 -5.60
CA VAL A 59 -6.38 -12.18 -6.29
C VAL A 59 -5.65 -13.52 -6.27
N ASP A 60 -4.34 -13.53 -6.03
CA ASP A 60 -3.57 -14.74 -5.72
C ASP A 60 -2.37 -14.42 -4.81
N GLY A 61 -1.80 -15.44 -4.20
CA GLY A 61 -0.57 -15.36 -3.41
C GLY A 61 -0.74 -15.64 -1.92
N ALA A 62 0.37 -15.54 -1.18
CA ALA A 62 0.45 -15.96 0.21
C ALA A 62 -0.53 -15.22 1.14
N MET A 63 -0.90 -13.98 0.81
CA MET A 63 -1.86 -13.20 1.58
C MET A 63 -3.26 -13.84 1.64
N LEU A 64 -3.69 -14.57 0.61
CA LEU A 64 -5.02 -15.19 0.59
C LEU A 64 -5.17 -16.36 1.56
N LYS A 65 -4.05 -16.85 2.14
CA LYS A 65 -4.10 -17.82 3.26
C LYS A 65 -4.62 -17.20 4.56
N PHE A 66 -4.51 -15.87 4.68
CA PHE A 66 -4.89 -15.12 5.88
C PHE A 66 -6.15 -14.28 5.65
N TYR A 67 -6.44 -13.90 4.41
CA TYR A 67 -7.56 -13.04 4.07
C TYR A 67 -8.36 -13.63 2.89
N ASN A 68 -9.67 -13.83 3.07
CA ASN A 68 -10.57 -14.20 1.97
C ASN A 68 -10.73 -13.04 0.97
N TYR A 69 -10.52 -11.82 1.44
CA TYR A 69 -10.60 -10.60 0.66
C TYR A 69 -9.59 -9.59 1.20
N PHE A 70 -8.87 -8.92 0.31
CA PHE A 70 -8.02 -7.79 0.66
C PHE A 70 -8.00 -6.79 -0.48
N LYS A 71 -8.43 -5.56 -0.20
CA LYS A 71 -8.37 -4.43 -1.12
C LYS A 71 -7.72 -3.26 -0.41
N ALA A 72 -6.74 -2.65 -1.05
CA ALA A 72 -6.08 -1.45 -0.55
C ALA A 72 -6.27 -0.27 -1.52
N THR A 73 -6.40 0.91 -0.94
CA THR A 73 -6.71 2.16 -1.65
C THR A 73 -5.84 3.28 -1.08
N PRO A 74 -4.62 3.49 -1.62
CA PRO A 74 -3.81 4.66 -1.32
C PRO A 74 -4.34 5.91 -2.05
N THR A 75 -4.32 7.04 -1.35
CA THR A 75 -4.54 8.38 -1.90
C THR A 75 -3.36 9.27 -1.53
N VAL A 76 -2.82 9.99 -2.51
CA VAL A 76 -1.64 10.85 -2.32
C VAL A 76 -2.04 12.31 -2.42
N THR A 77 -1.71 13.10 -1.41
CA THR A 77 -1.97 14.55 -1.40
C THR A 77 -0.67 15.34 -1.17
N PRO A 78 -0.43 16.45 -1.87
CA PRO A 78 0.70 17.32 -1.58
C PRO A 78 0.63 17.87 -0.15
N LYS A 79 1.77 17.89 0.56
CA LYS A 79 1.88 18.46 1.91
C LYS A 79 3.24 19.10 2.13
N GLY A 80 3.28 20.42 2.18
CA GLY A 80 4.53 21.18 2.31
C GLY A 80 5.51 20.84 1.17
N ASN A 81 6.75 20.47 1.53
CA ASN A 81 7.77 20.06 0.57
C ASN A 81 7.67 18.57 0.16
N GLY A 82 6.80 17.80 0.81
CA GLY A 82 6.61 16.37 0.57
C GLY A 82 5.15 16.04 0.23
N SER A 83 4.68 14.90 0.72
CA SER A 83 3.30 14.46 0.53
C SER A 83 2.76 13.67 1.71
N LEU A 84 1.44 13.57 1.77
CA LEU A 84 0.70 12.73 2.70
C LEU A 84 0.06 11.58 1.93
N VAL A 85 0.40 10.36 2.30
CA VAL A 85 -0.24 9.15 1.81
C VAL A 85 -1.30 8.74 2.82
N LYS A 86 -2.56 8.80 2.40
CA LYS A 86 -3.67 8.21 3.13
C LYS A 86 -3.91 6.83 2.57
N TRP A 87 -3.54 5.80 3.32
CA TRP A 87 -3.73 4.41 2.92
C TRP A 87 -4.90 3.81 3.68
N SER A 88 -5.81 3.18 2.95
CA SER A 88 -6.92 2.43 3.54
C SER A 88 -6.95 1.03 2.99
N CYS A 89 -7.43 0.08 3.79
CA CYS A 89 -7.75 -1.25 3.30
C CYS A 89 -9.09 -1.75 3.82
N GLU A 90 -9.72 -2.58 2.99
CA GLU A 90 -10.90 -3.36 3.28
C GLU A 90 -10.49 -4.83 3.19
N PHE A 91 -10.77 -5.62 4.22
CA PHE A 91 -10.36 -7.02 4.26
C PHE A 91 -11.37 -7.91 4.98
N ASP A 92 -11.38 -9.18 4.60
CA ASP A 92 -12.09 -10.25 5.31
C ASP A 92 -11.07 -11.29 5.75
N LYS A 93 -11.01 -11.58 7.05
CA LYS A 93 -10.07 -12.57 7.60
C LYS A 93 -10.53 -13.97 7.18
N ALA A 94 -9.58 -14.85 6.88
CA ALA A 94 -9.88 -16.26 6.62
C ALA A 94 -10.37 -17.01 7.87
N SER A 95 -9.92 -16.59 9.06
CA SER A 95 -10.36 -17.13 10.36
C SER A 95 -10.11 -16.13 11.51
N ASP A 96 -10.69 -16.39 12.68
CA ASP A 96 -10.49 -15.58 13.89
C ASP A 96 -9.06 -15.68 14.48
N GLU A 97 -8.28 -16.67 14.05
CA GLU A 97 -6.88 -16.86 14.47
C GLU A 97 -5.94 -15.84 13.80
N VAL A 98 -6.38 -15.22 12.69
CA VAL A 98 -5.58 -14.22 11.98
C VAL A 98 -5.40 -13.00 12.89
N PRO A 99 -4.14 -12.60 13.18
CA PRO A 99 -3.84 -11.50 14.09
C PRO A 99 -4.60 -10.22 13.79
N ASN A 100 -4.82 -9.42 14.83
CA ASN A 100 -5.51 -8.15 14.68
C ASN A 100 -4.77 -7.17 13.77
N SER A 101 -5.53 -6.23 13.21
CA SER A 101 -5.15 -5.36 12.10
C SER A 101 -4.02 -4.37 12.38
N ASP A 102 -3.44 -4.34 13.58
CA ASP A 102 -2.32 -3.47 13.90
C ASP A 102 -1.06 -3.83 13.10
N PHE A 103 -0.82 -5.12 12.83
CA PHE A 103 0.27 -5.54 11.94
C PHE A 103 0.12 -4.96 10.52
N ILE A 104 -1.12 -4.83 10.03
CA ILE A 104 -1.41 -4.25 8.71
C ILE A 104 -1.06 -2.76 8.69
N LYS A 105 -1.33 -2.04 9.80
CA LYS A 105 -0.96 -0.62 9.93
C LYS A 105 0.55 -0.44 9.88
N ASP A 106 1.27 -1.20 10.71
CA ASP A 106 2.73 -1.11 10.81
C ASP A 106 3.40 -1.47 9.49
N PHE A 107 2.87 -2.51 8.82
CA PHE A 107 3.29 -2.87 7.48
C PHE A 107 3.09 -1.72 6.49
N ALA A 108 1.88 -1.13 6.42
CA ALA A 108 1.60 -0.02 5.50
C ALA A 108 2.50 1.18 5.76
N VAL A 109 2.66 1.60 7.03
CA VAL A 109 3.54 2.71 7.42
C VAL A 109 4.97 2.44 6.97
N LYS A 110 5.51 1.26 7.30
CA LYS A 110 6.89 0.90 6.95
C LYS A 110 7.09 0.82 5.43
N ASN A 111 6.14 0.30 4.68
CA ASN A 111 6.23 0.24 3.21
C ASN A 111 6.36 1.63 2.58
N PHE A 112 5.53 2.60 3.00
CA PHE A 112 5.62 3.95 2.46
C PHE A 112 6.87 4.71 2.93
N GLN A 113 7.36 4.43 4.13
CA GLN A 113 8.64 4.96 4.61
C GLN A 113 9.83 4.43 3.81
N ASP A 114 9.87 3.12 3.54
CA ASP A 114 10.93 2.50 2.77
C ASP A 114 10.87 2.93 1.29
N LEU A 115 9.67 3.06 0.72
CA LEU A 115 9.48 3.64 -0.62
C LEU A 115 9.99 5.09 -0.66
N ASP A 116 9.68 5.90 0.34
CA ASP A 116 10.18 7.28 0.42
C ASP A 116 11.71 7.33 0.48
N ALA A 117 12.33 6.49 1.32
CA ALA A 117 13.79 6.38 1.41
C ALA A 117 14.41 5.99 0.05
N TYR A 118 13.85 4.99 -0.62
CA TYR A 118 14.27 4.57 -1.96
C TYR A 118 14.18 5.70 -2.99
N LEU A 119 13.07 6.44 -3.01
CA LEU A 119 12.86 7.56 -3.95
C LEU A 119 13.74 8.78 -3.68
N LEU A 120 14.20 8.95 -2.43
CA LEU A 120 15.16 9.97 -2.04
C LEU A 120 16.62 9.52 -2.28
N GLY A 121 16.85 8.26 -2.62
CA GLY A 121 18.20 7.69 -2.75
C GLY A 121 18.96 7.62 -1.42
N VAL A 122 18.24 7.51 -0.31
CA VAL A 122 18.82 7.35 1.02
C VAL A 122 19.00 5.84 1.27
N PRO A 123 20.17 5.40 1.77
CA PRO A 123 20.43 3.99 2.09
C PRO A 123 19.56 3.47 3.24
#